data_AF-A0A0B8PBP6-F1
#
_entry.id   AF-A0A0B8PBP6-F1
#
_cell.length_a   1.000
_cell.length_b   1.000
_cell.length_c   1.000
_cell.angle_alpha   90.00
_cell.angle_beta   90.00
_cell.angle_gamma   90.00
#
_symmetry.space_group_name_H-M   'P 1'
#
loop_
_entity.id
_entity.type
_entity.pdbx_description
1 polymer ?
#
loop_
_entity_poly.entity_id
_entity_poly.type
_entity_poly.pdbx_seq_one_letter_code
_entity_poly.pdbx_strand_id
1 'polypeptide(L)'
;MTDEHSANDFRQQALDYHEFPRPGKIGVELTTPADSVKDLSLAYSPGVAEPVREIAQNVDNVYKYTAKGNMVAVISNGTAILGLGNLGPMASKPVMEGKALLFKRFAGLDSIDIEVKHRTIDEFVDTVAAIADTFGGINLEDIKAPDCFEIESRLIERCDVLYSTMTNMVPLS
;
A
#
# COMPACT_ATOMS: atom_id res chain seq x y z
N MET A 1 38.44 -14.54 -7.50
CA MET A 1 37.87 -15.54 -6.57
C MET A 1 37.22 -14.93 -5.33
N THR A 2 37.45 -13.64 -5.01
CA THR A 2 36.85 -12.95 -3.85
C THR A 2 35.46 -12.35 -4.12
N ASP A 3 35.17 -11.94 -5.35
CA ASP A 3 33.96 -11.16 -5.68
C ASP A 3 32.70 -12.01 -5.93
N GLU A 4 32.86 -13.24 -6.45
CA GLU A 4 31.73 -14.16 -6.61
C GLU A 4 31.25 -14.73 -5.28
N HIS A 5 32.15 -14.92 -4.31
CA HIS A 5 31.80 -15.42 -2.98
C HIS A 5 31.00 -14.39 -2.17
N SER A 6 31.38 -13.10 -2.25
CA SER A 6 30.66 -12.02 -1.54
C SER A 6 29.27 -11.73 -2.15
N ALA A 7 29.13 -11.82 -3.47
CA ALA A 7 27.82 -11.66 -4.13
C ALA A 7 26.84 -12.79 -3.79
N ASN A 8 27.34 -14.04 -3.68
CA ASN A 8 26.51 -15.18 -3.26
C ASN A 8 26.07 -15.08 -1.81
N ASP A 9 26.95 -14.57 -0.94
CA ASP A 9 26.64 -14.32 0.47
C ASP A 9 25.55 -13.24 0.61
N PHE A 10 25.67 -12.12 -0.11
CA PHE A 10 24.63 -11.08 -0.10
C PHE A 10 23.28 -11.57 -0.64
N ARG A 11 23.28 -12.39 -1.69
CA ARG A 11 22.06 -13.00 -2.22
C ARG A 11 21.35 -13.83 -1.15
N GLN A 12 22.08 -14.69 -0.44
CA GLN A 12 21.49 -15.52 0.60
C GLN A 12 20.98 -14.68 1.77
N GLN A 13 21.76 -13.68 2.22
CA GLN A 13 21.32 -12.75 3.26
C GLN A 13 20.03 -12.02 2.90
N ALA A 14 19.88 -11.59 1.64
CA ALA A 14 18.66 -10.94 1.18
C ALA A 14 17.45 -11.89 1.21
N LEU A 15 17.62 -13.16 0.84
CA LEU A 15 16.56 -14.17 0.92
C LEU A 15 16.19 -14.48 2.38
N ASP A 16 17.20 -14.72 3.22
CA ASP A 16 17.00 -15.01 4.64
C ASP A 16 16.28 -13.85 5.36
N TYR A 17 16.63 -12.60 5.03
CA TYR A 17 15.96 -11.41 5.54
C TYR A 17 14.46 -11.35 5.20
N HIS A 18 14.06 -11.93 4.06
CA HIS A 18 12.66 -11.97 3.63
C HIS A 18 11.90 -13.21 4.12
N GLU A 19 12.60 -14.28 4.53
CA GLU A 19 12.00 -15.56 4.95
C GLU A 19 11.89 -15.70 6.47
N PHE A 20 12.92 -15.28 7.21
CA PHE A 20 13.07 -15.57 8.63
C PHE A 20 13.06 -14.31 9.52
N PRO A 21 12.59 -14.42 10.78
CA PRO A 21 11.92 -15.59 11.38
C PRO A 21 10.46 -15.77 10.93
N ARG A 22 9.93 -14.77 10.22
CA ARG A 22 8.59 -14.78 9.63
C ARG A 22 8.70 -14.13 8.24
N PRO A 23 8.08 -14.72 7.21
CA PRO A 23 8.17 -14.15 5.87
C PRO A 23 7.56 -12.76 5.74
N GLY A 24 8.14 -11.96 4.84
CA GLY A 24 7.70 -10.61 4.50
C GLY A 24 8.29 -9.53 5.41
N LYS A 25 8.10 -8.27 5.02
CA LYS A 25 8.69 -7.10 5.71
C LYS A 25 7.71 -6.30 6.55
N ILE A 26 6.41 -6.59 6.44
CA ILE A 26 5.33 -5.83 7.09
C ILE A 26 4.35 -6.75 7.83
N GLY A 27 3.58 -6.18 8.74
CA GLY A 27 2.53 -6.86 9.50
C GLY A 27 1.48 -5.86 9.99
N VAL A 28 0.37 -6.39 10.50
CA VAL A 28 -0.70 -5.59 11.11
C VAL A 28 -0.57 -5.67 12.63
N GLU A 29 -0.67 -4.53 13.30
CA GLU A 29 -0.69 -4.41 14.76
C GLU A 29 -1.98 -3.71 15.23
N LEU A 30 -2.40 -4.01 16.47
CA LEU A 30 -3.55 -3.34 17.07
C LEU A 30 -3.14 -1.97 17.62
N THR A 31 -3.95 -0.96 17.34
CA THR A 31 -3.75 0.41 17.87
C THR A 31 -4.62 0.72 19.09
N THR A 32 -5.48 -0.21 19.50
CA THR A 32 -6.42 -0.08 20.62
C THR A 32 -6.43 -1.34 21.48
N PRO A 33 -6.77 -1.25 22.78
CA PRO A 33 -6.92 -2.42 23.65
C PRO A 33 -7.93 -3.44 23.10
N ALA A 34 -7.69 -4.71 23.38
CA ALA A 34 -8.56 -5.82 22.98
C ALA A 34 -8.58 -6.97 24.02
N ASP A 35 -8.22 -6.68 25.26
CA ASP A 35 -7.92 -7.70 26.28
C ASP A 35 -9.13 -8.03 27.18
N SER A 36 -10.18 -7.22 27.16
CA SER A 36 -11.38 -7.41 27.97
C SER A 36 -12.66 -7.48 27.14
N VAL A 37 -13.72 -8.05 27.74
CA VAL A 37 -15.08 -8.05 27.16
C VAL A 37 -15.53 -6.63 26.83
N LYS A 38 -15.18 -5.65 27.68
CA LYS A 38 -15.49 -4.24 27.43
C LYS A 38 -14.78 -3.74 26.18
N ASP A 39 -13.48 -4.01 26.04
CA ASP A 39 -12.71 -3.58 24.87
C ASP A 39 -13.27 -4.17 23.59
N LEU A 40 -13.55 -5.47 23.58
CA LEU A 40 -14.16 -6.16 22.43
C LEU A 40 -15.55 -5.62 22.09
N SER A 41 -16.35 -5.25 23.10
CA SER A 41 -17.68 -4.64 22.90
C SER A 41 -17.63 -3.23 22.31
N LEU A 42 -16.50 -2.52 22.49
CA LEU A 42 -16.25 -1.20 21.90
C LEU A 42 -15.64 -1.31 20.51
N ALA A 43 -14.64 -2.17 20.34
CA ALA A 43 -13.96 -2.39 19.06
C ALA A 43 -14.86 -3.06 18.02
N TYR A 44 -15.86 -3.83 18.47
CA TYR A 44 -16.83 -4.49 17.61
C TYR A 44 -18.26 -4.28 18.11
N SER A 45 -19.14 -5.26 17.96
CA SER A 45 -20.54 -5.12 18.36
C SER A 45 -20.71 -5.13 19.89
N PRO A 46 -21.57 -4.25 20.46
CA PRO A 46 -22.42 -3.28 19.76
C PRO A 46 -21.76 -1.91 19.49
N GLY A 47 -20.61 -1.61 20.09
CA GLY A 47 -20.01 -0.26 20.10
C GLY A 47 -19.63 0.29 18.72
N VAL A 48 -19.17 -0.55 17.80
CA VAL A 48 -18.81 -0.17 16.42
C VAL A 48 -19.98 0.45 15.64
N ALA A 49 -21.22 0.25 16.07
CA ALA A 49 -22.38 0.86 15.45
C ALA A 49 -22.36 2.40 15.54
N GLU A 50 -21.77 2.98 16.59
CA GLU A 50 -21.74 4.43 16.78
C GLU A 50 -20.88 5.16 15.74
N PRO A 51 -19.58 4.83 15.52
CA PRO A 51 -18.80 5.46 14.45
C PRO A 51 -19.40 5.21 13.06
N VAL A 52 -20.05 4.06 12.83
CA VAL A 52 -20.77 3.80 11.57
C VAL A 52 -21.90 4.79 11.35
N ARG A 53 -22.72 5.09 12.37
CA ARG A 53 -23.80 6.07 12.27
C ARG A 53 -23.26 7.49 12.06
N GLU A 54 -22.18 7.86 12.75
CA GLU A 54 -21.52 9.16 12.59
C GLU A 54 -20.97 9.36 11.16
N ILE A 55 -20.38 8.33 10.56
CA ILE A 55 -19.89 8.37 9.18
C ILE A 55 -21.06 8.40 8.18
N ALA A 56 -22.15 7.68 8.45
CA ALA A 56 -23.35 7.72 7.61
C ALA A 56 -24.03 9.09 7.59
N GLN A 57 -23.90 9.87 8.67
CA GLN A 57 -24.42 11.24 8.76
C GLN A 57 -23.48 12.26 8.11
N ASN A 58 -22.17 12.07 8.28
CA ASN A 58 -21.14 12.90 7.65
C ASN A 58 -19.95 12.02 7.23
N VAL A 59 -19.77 11.83 5.93
CA VAL A 59 -18.75 10.93 5.38
C VAL A 59 -17.34 11.31 5.83
N ASP A 60 -17.05 12.61 6.02
CA ASP A 60 -15.73 13.10 6.44
C ASP A 60 -15.30 12.57 7.82
N ASN A 61 -16.25 12.14 8.65
CA ASN A 61 -15.94 11.49 9.92
C ASN A 61 -15.14 10.19 9.76
N VAL A 62 -15.04 9.63 8.55
CA VAL A 62 -14.16 8.50 8.25
C VAL A 62 -12.69 8.82 8.60
N TYR A 63 -12.26 10.07 8.43
CA TYR A 63 -10.90 10.51 8.79
C TYR A 63 -10.69 10.65 10.30
N LYS A 64 -11.79 10.75 11.07
CA LYS A 64 -11.75 10.88 12.53
C LYS A 64 -11.82 9.53 13.24
N TYR A 65 -12.65 8.61 12.74
CA TYR A 65 -12.97 7.37 13.43
C TYR A 65 -12.34 6.12 12.81
N THR A 66 -11.50 6.27 11.78
CA THR A 66 -10.81 5.16 11.12
C THR A 66 -9.35 5.50 10.85
N ALA A 67 -8.58 4.49 10.41
CA ALA A 67 -7.19 4.67 10.00
C ALA A 67 -7.02 5.36 8.64
N LYS A 68 -8.10 5.68 7.89
CA LYS A 68 -8.03 6.23 6.52
C LYS A 68 -7.06 7.41 6.41
N GLY A 69 -7.08 8.34 7.37
CA GLY A 69 -6.21 9.52 7.34
C GLY A 69 -4.70 9.25 7.40
N ASN A 70 -4.28 8.09 7.91
CA ASN A 70 -2.86 7.71 8.00
C ASN A 70 -2.47 6.58 7.03
N MET A 71 -3.43 6.02 6.30
CA MET A 71 -3.24 4.80 5.51
C MET A 71 -3.01 5.08 4.03
N VAL A 72 -1.94 4.53 3.46
CA VAL A 72 -1.56 4.66 2.04
C VAL A 72 -1.54 3.30 1.35
N ALA A 73 -2.19 3.18 0.20
CA ALA A 73 -2.04 2.02 -0.66
C ALA A 73 -0.80 2.14 -1.55
N VAL A 74 0.09 1.14 -1.54
CA VAL A 74 1.16 1.00 -2.54
C VAL A 74 0.68 0.01 -3.59
N ILE A 75 0.36 0.48 -4.79
CA ILE A 75 -0.30 -0.33 -5.82
C ILE A 75 0.63 -0.53 -7.01
N SER A 76 0.78 -1.79 -7.44
CA SER A 76 1.56 -2.16 -8.62
C SER A 76 0.92 -3.29 -9.41
N ASN A 77 1.25 -3.38 -10.70
CA ASN A 77 1.00 -4.57 -11.52
C ASN A 77 2.29 -5.34 -11.88
N GLY A 78 3.44 -4.91 -11.35
CA GLY A 78 4.73 -5.58 -11.53
C GLY A 78 5.25 -5.60 -12.97
N THR A 79 4.85 -4.64 -13.80
CA THR A 79 5.26 -4.58 -15.22
C THR A 79 6.58 -3.86 -15.45
N ALA A 80 7.08 -3.11 -14.47
CA ALA A 80 8.38 -2.42 -14.51
C ALA A 80 9.10 -2.50 -13.15
N ILE A 81 9.36 -3.71 -12.67
CA ILE A 81 9.96 -3.95 -11.34
C ILE A 81 11.43 -3.56 -11.40
N LEU A 82 11.78 -2.41 -10.85
CA LEU A 82 13.15 -1.89 -10.83
C LEU A 82 13.80 -1.98 -12.24
N GLY A 83 14.98 -2.60 -12.35
CA GLY A 83 15.63 -2.92 -13.63
C GLY A 83 15.34 -4.33 -14.16
N LEU A 84 14.43 -5.08 -13.53
CA LEU A 84 14.13 -6.49 -13.84
C LEU A 84 13.02 -6.63 -14.89
N GLY A 85 12.30 -5.55 -15.17
CA GLY A 85 11.24 -5.51 -16.18
C GLY A 85 9.93 -6.15 -15.70
N ASN A 86 9.22 -6.78 -16.63
CA ASN A 86 7.91 -7.36 -16.36
C ASN A 86 8.03 -8.80 -15.85
N LEU A 87 7.96 -8.98 -14.53
CA LEU A 87 7.87 -10.29 -13.88
C LEU A 87 6.49 -10.55 -13.26
N GLY A 88 5.58 -9.58 -13.43
CA GLY A 88 4.20 -9.66 -12.97
C GLY A 88 4.00 -9.32 -11.49
N PRO A 89 2.73 -9.21 -11.07
CA PRO A 89 2.34 -8.65 -9.78
C PRO A 89 2.96 -9.39 -8.58
N MET A 90 2.96 -10.72 -8.58
CA MET A 90 3.49 -11.47 -7.42
C MET A 90 5.00 -11.28 -7.22
N ALA A 91 5.75 -11.06 -8.30
CA ALA A 91 7.18 -10.79 -8.22
C ALA A 91 7.51 -9.36 -7.75
N SER A 92 6.56 -8.42 -7.85
CA SER A 92 6.76 -7.05 -7.34
C SER A 92 6.55 -6.95 -5.83
N LYS A 93 5.85 -7.91 -5.23
CA LYS A 93 5.48 -7.88 -3.81
C LYS A 93 6.63 -7.56 -2.85
N PRO A 94 7.84 -8.16 -2.96
CA PRO A 94 8.95 -7.79 -2.09
C PRO A 94 9.35 -6.31 -2.19
N VAL A 95 9.23 -5.70 -3.37
CA VAL A 95 9.50 -4.27 -3.56
C VAL A 95 8.40 -3.42 -2.93
N MET A 96 7.14 -3.80 -3.09
CA MET A 96 5.99 -3.05 -2.56
C MET A 96 5.92 -3.06 -1.04
N GLU A 97 6.13 -4.23 -0.41
CA GLU A 97 6.32 -4.31 1.04
C GLU A 97 7.51 -3.44 1.50
N GLY A 98 8.57 -3.34 0.68
CA GLY A 98 9.71 -2.48 0.95
C GLY A 98 9.31 -1.01 0.98
N LYS A 99 8.49 -0.56 0.04
CA LYS A 99 7.93 0.80 0.02
C LYS A 99 7.04 1.07 1.24
N ALA A 100 6.18 0.12 1.63
CA ALA A 100 5.38 0.23 2.84
C ALA A 100 6.24 0.34 4.12
N LEU A 101 7.32 -0.45 4.21
CA LEU A 101 8.30 -0.36 5.30
C LEU A 101 8.96 1.03 5.34
N LEU A 102 9.35 1.59 4.18
CA LEU A 102 9.95 2.91 4.10
C LEU A 102 8.97 4.02 4.53
N PHE A 103 7.70 3.94 4.10
CA PHE A 103 6.66 4.87 4.54
C PHE A 103 6.51 4.88 6.06
N LYS A 104 6.40 3.70 6.68
CA LYS A 104 6.31 3.59 8.13
C LYS A 104 7.56 4.12 8.82
N ARG A 105 8.75 3.73 8.34
CA ARG A 105 10.02 4.07 8.98
C ARG A 105 10.37 5.56 8.94
N PHE A 106 10.08 6.22 7.82
CA PHE A 106 10.54 7.59 7.57
C PHE A 106 9.44 8.65 7.63
N ALA A 107 8.18 8.29 7.37
CA ALA A 107 7.05 9.23 7.39
C ALA A 107 6.00 8.92 8.46
N GLY A 108 6.10 7.77 9.16
CA GLY A 108 5.11 7.35 10.15
C GLY A 108 3.75 6.94 9.55
N LEU A 109 3.65 6.84 8.23
CA LEU A 109 2.45 6.44 7.51
C LEU A 109 2.26 4.93 7.60
N ASP A 110 1.02 4.49 7.81
CA ASP A 110 0.66 3.09 7.65
C ASP A 110 0.44 2.80 6.17
N SER A 111 0.88 1.64 5.70
CA SER A 111 0.77 1.32 4.28
C SER A 111 0.51 -0.16 4.04
N ILE A 112 -0.31 -0.42 3.02
CA ILE A 112 -0.66 -1.76 2.55
C ILE A 112 -0.29 -1.83 1.07
N ASP A 113 0.45 -2.87 0.72
CA ASP A 113 0.78 -3.18 -0.67
C ASP A 113 -0.35 -3.96 -1.36
N ILE A 114 -0.63 -3.62 -2.62
CA ILE A 114 -1.70 -4.21 -3.42
C ILE A 114 -1.16 -4.51 -4.82
N GLU A 115 -0.94 -5.80 -5.09
CA GLU A 115 -0.53 -6.31 -6.38
C GLU A 115 -1.74 -6.65 -7.27
N VAL A 116 -1.99 -5.82 -8.28
CA VAL A 116 -3.16 -5.94 -9.16
C VAL A 116 -2.82 -6.74 -10.41
N LYS A 117 -3.46 -7.91 -10.56
CA LYS A 117 -3.47 -8.67 -11.81
C LYS A 117 -4.63 -8.20 -12.68
N HIS A 118 -4.33 -7.76 -13.90
CA HIS A 118 -5.31 -7.23 -14.85
C HIS A 118 -4.93 -7.59 -16.29
N ARG A 119 -5.84 -7.37 -17.24
CA ARG A 119 -5.61 -7.57 -18.68
C ARG A 119 -5.58 -6.26 -19.46
N THR A 120 -6.24 -5.22 -18.96
CA THR A 120 -6.36 -3.93 -19.61
C THR A 120 -6.17 -2.78 -18.61
N ILE A 121 -5.77 -1.61 -19.13
CA ILE A 121 -5.69 -0.38 -18.33
C ILE A 121 -7.03 -0.09 -17.65
N ASP A 122 -8.15 -0.26 -18.36
CA ASP A 122 -9.49 -0.10 -17.80
C ASP A 122 -9.71 -0.97 -16.56
N GLU A 123 -9.39 -2.27 -16.64
CA GLU A 123 -9.53 -3.19 -15.51
C GLU A 123 -8.66 -2.76 -14.31
N PHE A 124 -7.43 -2.28 -14.57
CA PHE A 124 -6.57 -1.77 -13.51
C PHE A 124 -7.15 -0.50 -12.87
N VAL A 125 -7.54 0.49 -13.67
CA VAL A 125 -8.11 1.76 -13.18
C VAL A 125 -9.41 1.50 -12.41
N ASP A 126 -10.31 0.65 -12.93
CA ASP A 126 -11.55 0.29 -12.23
C ASP A 126 -11.28 -0.39 -10.89
N THR A 127 -10.31 -1.31 -10.84
CA THR A 127 -9.93 -1.99 -9.60
C THR A 127 -9.43 -1.00 -8.56
N VAL A 128 -8.52 -0.09 -8.95
CA VAL A 128 -7.95 0.89 -8.03
C VAL A 128 -8.99 1.92 -7.59
N ALA A 129 -9.80 2.43 -8.51
CA ALA A 129 -10.85 3.39 -8.21
C ALA A 129 -11.89 2.80 -7.24
N ALA A 130 -12.25 1.53 -7.39
CA ALA A 130 -13.22 0.86 -6.53
C ALA A 130 -12.77 0.73 -5.07
N ILE A 131 -11.47 0.77 -4.79
CA ILE A 131 -10.91 0.64 -3.43
C ILE A 131 -10.34 1.94 -2.88
N ALA A 132 -10.29 3.00 -3.69
CA ALA A 132 -9.58 4.23 -3.37
C ALA A 132 -10.03 4.87 -2.05
N ASP A 133 -11.33 4.83 -1.77
CA ASP A 133 -11.92 5.40 -0.56
C ASP A 133 -11.49 4.69 0.74
N THR A 134 -10.82 3.54 0.66
CA THR A 134 -10.22 2.90 1.84
C THR A 134 -9.02 3.71 2.37
N PHE A 135 -8.32 4.44 1.50
CA PHE A 135 -7.02 5.02 1.79
C PHE A 135 -7.07 6.54 1.85
N GLY A 136 -6.16 7.14 2.62
CA GLY A 136 -5.92 8.58 2.62
C GLY A 136 -5.06 9.02 1.43
N GLY A 137 -4.31 8.08 0.84
CA GLY A 137 -3.58 8.30 -0.41
C GLY A 137 -3.23 7.00 -1.14
N ILE A 138 -2.94 7.12 -2.43
CA ILE A 138 -2.51 6.03 -3.30
C ILE A 138 -1.15 6.36 -3.90
N ASN A 139 -0.23 5.41 -3.80
CA ASN A 139 1.09 5.45 -4.40
C ASN A 139 1.21 4.37 -5.48
N LEU A 140 1.23 4.78 -6.75
CA LEU A 140 1.40 3.86 -7.88
C LEU A 140 2.90 3.58 -8.11
N GLU A 141 3.29 2.31 -8.22
CA GLU A 141 4.70 1.88 -8.33
C GLU A 141 4.89 0.78 -9.37
N ASP A 142 6.08 0.75 -9.99
CA ASP A 142 6.53 -0.33 -10.88
C ASP A 142 5.54 -0.69 -12.01
N ILE A 143 4.86 0.32 -12.57
CA ILE A 143 4.00 0.22 -13.75
C ILE A 143 4.76 0.75 -14.96
N LYS A 144 4.83 -0.03 -16.04
CA LYS A 144 5.56 0.34 -17.26
C LYS A 144 4.98 1.59 -17.93
N ALA A 145 5.85 2.34 -18.59
CA ALA A 145 5.43 3.36 -19.55
C ALA A 145 4.98 2.72 -20.89
N PRO A 146 4.06 3.36 -21.65
CA PRO A 146 3.36 4.61 -21.32
C PRO A 146 2.15 4.43 -20.38
N ASP A 147 1.74 3.20 -20.09
CA ASP A 147 0.52 2.85 -19.34
C ASP A 147 0.42 3.57 -17.99
N CYS A 148 1.53 3.76 -17.27
CA CYS A 148 1.56 4.44 -15.97
C CYS A 148 0.98 5.87 -16.02
N PHE A 149 1.23 6.63 -17.09
CA PHE A 149 0.75 8.01 -17.23
C PHE A 149 -0.77 8.05 -17.47
N GLU A 150 -1.27 7.14 -18.31
CA GLU A 150 -2.71 7.05 -18.58
C GLU A 150 -3.47 6.60 -17.31
N ILE A 151 -2.94 5.59 -16.62
CA ILE A 151 -3.51 5.09 -15.36
C ILE A 151 -3.58 6.21 -14.33
N GLU A 152 -2.48 6.95 -14.13
CA GLU A 152 -2.42 8.05 -13.16
C GLU A 152 -3.44 9.15 -13.50
N SER A 153 -3.46 9.64 -14.74
CA SER A 153 -4.39 10.69 -15.18
C SER A 153 -5.84 10.29 -14.92
N ARG A 154 -6.21 9.06 -15.30
CA ARG A 154 -7.59 8.56 -15.15
C ARG A 154 -7.99 8.32 -13.70
N LEU A 155 -7.04 7.99 -12.83
CA LEU A 155 -7.31 7.81 -11.41
C LEU A 155 -7.47 9.15 -10.69
N ILE A 156 -6.64 10.14 -11.02
CA ILE A 156 -6.76 11.52 -10.52
C ILE A 156 -8.11 12.13 -10.94
N GLU A 157 -8.58 11.86 -12.16
CA GLU A 157 -9.88 12.34 -12.64
C GLU A 157 -11.08 11.67 -11.95
N ARG A 158 -10.92 10.43 -11.45
CA ARG A 158 -12.04 9.61 -10.95
C ARG A 158 -12.16 9.58 -9.43
N CYS A 159 -11.10 9.88 -8.69
CA CYS A 159 -11.05 9.60 -7.26
C CYS A 159 -10.64 10.84 -6.47
N ASP A 160 -11.32 11.08 -5.35
CA ASP A 160 -11.07 12.21 -4.45
C ASP A 160 -10.01 11.86 -3.37
N VAL A 161 -8.91 11.22 -3.76
CA VAL A 161 -7.79 10.87 -2.87
C VAL A 161 -6.47 11.41 -3.39
N LEU A 162 -5.51 11.64 -2.48
CA LEU A 162 -4.18 12.09 -2.87
C LEU A 162 -3.44 10.98 -3.63
N TYR A 163 -2.97 11.30 -4.82
CA TYR A 163 -2.09 10.43 -5.61
C TYR A 163 -0.66 10.95 -5.54
N SER A 164 0.30 10.08 -5.22
CA SER A 164 1.73 10.36 -5.40
C SER A 164 2.34 9.35 -6.38
N THR A 165 3.10 9.86 -7.34
CA THR A 165 4.00 9.09 -8.19
C THR A 165 5.43 9.61 -8.02
N MET A 166 6.43 8.79 -8.36
CA MET A 166 7.85 9.19 -8.35
C MET A 166 8.14 10.44 -9.21
N THR A 167 7.21 10.86 -10.08
CA THR A 167 7.28 12.08 -10.89
C THR A 167 6.89 13.37 -10.16
N ASN A 168 6.20 13.30 -9.01
CA ASN A 168 5.75 14.48 -8.25
C ASN A 168 6.60 14.79 -6.99
N MET A 169 7.82 14.25 -6.87
CA MET A 169 8.82 14.77 -5.92
C MET A 169 9.54 16.03 -6.44
N VAL A 170 8.84 16.89 -7.18
CA VAL A 170 9.25 18.30 -7.32
C VAL A 170 8.61 19.02 -6.14
N PRO A 171 9.40 19.64 -5.24
CA PRO A 171 8.84 20.37 -4.12
C PRO A 171 7.94 21.46 -4.67
N LEU A 172 6.70 21.53 -4.17
CA LEU A 172 5.89 22.73 -4.29
C LEU A 172 6.71 23.87 -3.69
N SER A 173 7.27 24.71 -4.56
CA SER A 173 7.89 25.99 -4.25
C SER A 173 6.84 26.99 -3.81
#